data_AF-A0A945QVE1-F1
#
_entry.id   AF-A0A945QVE1-F1
#
_cell.length_a   1.000
_cell.length_b   1.000
_cell.length_c   1.000
_cell.angle_alpha   90.00
_cell.angle_beta   90.00
_cell.angle_gamma   90.00
#
_symmetry.space_group_name_H-M   'P 1'
#
loop_
_entity.id
_entity.type
_entity.pdbx_description
1 polymer ?
#
loop_
_entity_poly.entity_id
_entity_poly.type
_entity_poly.pdbx_seq_one_letter_code
_entity_poly.pdbx_strand_id
1 'polypeptide(L)'
;MLIAALPVDAQSYGSRLGTVKRGGKVSFEPTGPGVLFDALDPSLRKWYAPQELYGEYQWQSWQYANYARENYQRYVPTSIEGDYFYDLFGNYLNRGWQIFDWRQQNPQPFGSTLSKNGRFGAWFNNVVIASDHKGQYHYAITVGNEIRTTLTPMTFSKPRFNGVQIDLASDKYAATVLLSRINELGSAPARSDNTNLAGGRLEVQVGDFVRIGGTFINAHHSHTQDEAFSGNLFKGGLLDSQRFENLTFVEVLIKDDSPEDGEGGGALFDADILIYDTDGNETRGSEIGFRPLIEGGFQRRGFLAADGNEEIKLRFDLLDRSYSGPDPAAITRIRLELVVANDYLVEVGSGLQTNIVRQQIFIPIAQADGNVKDSSNQRVLAFDYGLPTANQIAGFTLELTDFDGFNGNFELNINNRWRQYPGPNKGNHTGGEEATAWIGNLSKVSHPYFGFGEAFFVAPDYQTSFRTVQETGIVDYGDDLKIYEFVDDNDDQDRQPDWRRRGNPNGDTVVFPGWDENNDFISDYNQNDNAESPNRFPDYEEPFLR
;
A
#
# COMPACT_ATOMS: atom_id res chain seq x y z
N MET A 1 72.69 -32.75 1.55
CA MET A 1 72.80 -31.43 2.22
C MET A 1 71.83 -31.42 3.40
N LEU A 2 71.98 -30.53 4.40
CA LEU A 2 71.34 -30.64 5.73
C LEU A 2 69.79 -30.82 5.67
N ILE A 3 69.13 -31.46 6.65
CA ILE A 3 69.25 -32.82 7.26
C ILE A 3 68.00 -32.99 8.17
N ALA A 4 67.46 -34.21 8.31
CA ALA A 4 66.20 -34.48 9.02
C ALA A 4 66.35 -35.47 10.19
N ALA A 5 65.44 -35.43 11.17
CA ALA A 5 64.92 -36.55 11.99
C ALA A 5 64.00 -36.05 13.14
N LEU A 6 63.14 -36.82 13.81
CA LEU A 6 62.24 -37.97 13.53
C LEU A 6 61.22 -38.06 14.73
N PRO A 7 60.09 -38.81 14.67
CA PRO A 7 59.01 -38.78 15.68
C PRO A 7 59.09 -39.90 16.74
N VAL A 8 58.12 -39.95 17.70
CA VAL A 8 57.33 -41.15 18.12
C VAL A 8 56.41 -40.90 19.35
N ASP A 9 55.13 -41.25 19.18
CA ASP A 9 54.04 -41.79 20.05
C ASP A 9 53.92 -41.60 21.59
N ALA A 10 52.78 -41.00 21.97
CA ALA A 10 51.63 -41.55 22.74
C ALA A 10 51.73 -42.43 24.03
N GLN A 11 50.93 -42.00 25.03
CA GLN A 11 50.05 -42.77 25.95
C GLN A 11 50.57 -43.67 27.12
N SER A 12 50.64 -43.03 28.30
CA SER A 12 49.71 -43.25 29.46
C SER A 12 49.99 -44.25 30.61
N TYR A 13 49.40 -43.87 31.77
CA TYR A 13 49.00 -44.65 32.97
C TYR A 13 50.01 -45.26 33.96
N GLY A 14 49.74 -45.04 35.26
CA GLY A 14 50.46 -45.61 36.43
C GLY A 14 50.27 -44.75 37.70
N SER A 15 50.03 -45.34 38.89
CA SER A 15 49.51 -44.56 40.05
C SER A 15 50.05 -44.94 41.46
N ARG A 16 50.16 -43.90 42.31
CA ARG A 16 50.02 -43.86 43.79
C ARG A 16 51.17 -44.34 44.74
N LEU A 17 51.36 -43.51 45.79
CA LEU A 17 51.84 -43.78 47.18
C LEU A 17 53.36 -44.00 47.47
N GLY A 18 53.88 -43.40 48.56
CA GLY A 18 55.26 -43.64 49.07
C GLY A 18 55.90 -42.57 50.00
N THR A 19 55.48 -42.47 51.26
CA THR A 19 55.82 -41.42 52.27
C THR A 19 57.22 -41.39 52.93
N VAL A 20 57.66 -40.16 53.32
CA VAL A 20 58.37 -39.76 54.60
C VAL A 20 59.92 -39.81 54.75
N LYS A 21 60.52 -38.64 55.10
CA LYS A 21 61.34 -38.43 56.33
C LYS A 21 61.44 -36.93 56.76
N ARG A 22 61.98 -36.64 57.97
CA ARG A 22 61.63 -35.46 58.81
C ARG A 22 62.69 -35.09 59.87
N GLY A 23 62.80 -33.80 60.25
CA GLY A 23 63.40 -33.28 61.51
C GLY A 23 63.95 -31.84 61.36
N GLY A 24 63.97 -30.93 62.34
CA GLY A 24 63.54 -30.91 63.77
C GLY A 24 64.55 -30.12 64.63
N LYS A 25 64.23 -29.37 65.72
CA LYS A 25 62.98 -29.13 66.49
C LYS A 25 62.54 -27.63 66.33
N VAL A 26 62.09 -26.77 67.28
CA VAL A 26 61.89 -26.72 68.77
C VAL A 26 60.56 -25.96 69.07
N SER A 27 60.24 -25.64 70.34
CA SER A 27 59.07 -24.83 70.77
C SER A 27 59.28 -24.22 72.17
N PHE A 28 58.49 -23.19 72.53
CA PHE A 28 58.30 -22.70 73.91
C PHE A 28 56.83 -22.26 74.12
N GLU A 29 56.24 -22.68 75.23
CA GLU A 29 54.84 -22.43 75.67
C GLU A 29 54.87 -21.75 77.07
N PRO A 30 53.73 -21.47 77.73
CA PRO A 30 52.60 -20.61 77.35
C PRO A 30 52.28 -19.56 78.45
N THR A 31 51.30 -18.66 78.26
CA THR A 31 50.52 -18.02 79.38
C THR A 31 49.41 -17.08 78.88
N GLY A 32 48.31 -16.95 79.66
CA GLY A 32 47.39 -15.80 79.60
C GLY A 32 45.97 -16.07 79.01
N PRO A 33 44.88 -15.73 79.73
CA PRO A 33 43.51 -15.74 79.21
C PRO A 33 43.01 -14.35 78.75
N GLY A 34 42.09 -14.33 77.78
CA GLY A 34 41.47 -13.13 77.20
C GLY A 34 41.94 -12.85 75.76
N VAL A 35 41.13 -12.27 74.86
CA VAL A 35 39.78 -11.69 75.00
C VAL A 35 38.90 -12.15 73.82
N LEU A 36 37.61 -12.36 74.05
CA LEU A 36 36.62 -12.52 72.98
C LEU A 36 36.40 -11.18 72.26
N PHE A 37 36.89 -11.07 71.03
CA PHE A 37 36.38 -10.08 70.07
C PHE A 37 35.19 -10.65 69.32
N ASP A 38 34.02 -10.57 69.97
CA ASP A 38 32.76 -10.41 69.25
C ASP A 38 32.59 -8.93 68.84
N ALA A 39 31.63 -8.66 67.95
CA ALA A 39 31.26 -7.36 67.44
C ALA A 39 32.36 -6.57 66.68
N LEU A 40 32.47 -6.86 65.38
CA LEU A 40 32.38 -5.82 64.33
C LEU A 40 32.14 -6.46 62.95
N ASP A 41 30.86 -6.63 62.58
CA ASP A 41 30.43 -6.87 61.20
C ASP A 41 29.76 -5.60 60.64
N PRO A 42 30.49 -4.76 59.88
CA PRO A 42 29.94 -3.57 59.26
C PRO A 42 29.67 -3.75 57.76
N SER A 43 28.55 -4.39 57.37
CA SER A 43 27.60 -3.69 56.49
C SER A 43 26.23 -4.37 56.33
N LEU A 44 25.24 -3.85 57.06
CA LEU A 44 23.82 -3.98 56.70
C LEU A 44 23.51 -3.24 55.38
N ARG A 45 23.86 -3.85 54.25
CA ARG A 45 23.48 -3.39 52.91
C ARG A 45 22.28 -4.22 52.42
N LYS A 46 21.08 -3.87 52.90
CA LYS A 46 19.81 -4.41 52.39
C LYS A 46 19.58 -3.95 50.95
N TRP A 47 20.05 -4.74 49.99
CA TRP A 47 19.69 -4.57 48.59
C TRP A 47 18.36 -5.28 48.32
N TYR A 48 17.35 -4.52 47.90
CA TYR A 48 16.09 -5.06 47.41
C TYR A 48 16.26 -5.51 45.94
N ALA A 49 17.02 -6.58 45.74
CA ALA A 49 16.78 -7.44 44.58
C ALA A 49 15.45 -8.18 44.83
N PRO A 50 14.49 -8.17 43.88
CA PRO A 50 13.35 -9.08 43.92
C PRO A 50 13.84 -10.52 44.10
N GLN A 51 13.20 -11.30 44.98
CA GLN A 51 13.70 -12.61 45.39
C GLN A 51 13.71 -13.63 44.24
N GLU A 52 12.82 -13.42 43.26
CA GLU A 52 12.75 -14.12 41.98
C GLU A 52 14.10 -14.04 41.26
N LEU A 53 14.65 -12.83 41.09
CA LEU A 53 15.86 -12.59 40.28
C LEU A 53 17.12 -13.17 40.92
N TYR A 54 17.19 -13.22 42.25
CA TYR A 54 18.29 -13.88 42.94
C TYR A 54 18.19 -15.42 42.86
N GLY A 55 16.97 -15.97 42.89
CA GLY A 55 16.75 -17.41 42.74
C GLY A 55 16.99 -17.90 41.30
N GLU A 56 16.52 -17.16 40.31
CA GLU A 56 16.52 -17.51 38.89
C GLU A 56 17.88 -17.29 38.22
N TYR A 57 18.56 -16.18 38.54
CA TYR A 57 19.82 -15.77 37.87
C TYR A 57 21.06 -15.83 38.77
N GLN A 58 20.92 -16.22 40.05
CA GLN A 58 22.01 -16.48 41.02
C GLN A 58 23.11 -15.40 41.10
N TRP A 59 22.76 -14.14 40.84
CA TRP A 59 23.75 -13.09 40.62
C TRP A 59 24.49 -12.67 41.90
N GLN A 60 25.79 -12.99 41.98
CA GLN A 60 26.64 -12.72 43.14
C GLN A 60 27.39 -11.39 42.99
N SER A 61 26.81 -10.30 43.50
CA SER A 61 27.34 -8.93 43.35
C SER A 61 28.70 -8.64 44.03
N TRP A 62 29.30 -9.64 44.67
CA TRP A 62 30.60 -9.59 45.34
C TRP A 62 31.72 -10.32 44.57
N GLN A 63 31.41 -10.99 43.46
CA GLN A 63 32.41 -11.66 42.64
C GLN A 63 33.30 -10.66 41.88
N TYR A 64 34.58 -10.98 41.79
CA TYR A 64 35.55 -10.19 41.03
C TYR A 64 35.46 -10.55 39.53
N ALA A 65 34.79 -9.70 38.75
CA ALA A 65 34.70 -9.87 37.30
C ALA A 65 36.04 -9.56 36.61
N ASN A 66 36.51 -10.47 35.75
CA ASN A 66 37.72 -10.28 34.95
C ASN A 66 37.48 -10.69 33.49
N TYR A 67 37.20 -9.69 32.64
CA TYR A 67 36.79 -9.91 31.24
C TYR A 67 37.90 -10.38 30.28
N ALA A 68 39.09 -10.69 30.82
CA ALA A 68 40.20 -11.34 30.10
C ALA A 68 40.41 -12.81 30.52
N ARG A 69 39.59 -13.31 31.46
CA ARG A 69 39.53 -14.74 31.87
C ARG A 69 38.19 -15.37 31.54
N GLU A 70 37.12 -14.59 31.68
CA GLU A 70 35.74 -14.97 31.40
C GLU A 70 35.18 -13.93 30.43
N ASN A 71 34.47 -14.32 29.36
CA ASN A 71 33.93 -13.34 28.42
C ASN A 71 32.91 -12.42 29.13
N TYR A 72 32.84 -11.15 28.71
CA TYR A 72 31.85 -10.20 29.25
C TYR A 72 30.43 -10.74 29.05
N GLN A 73 29.77 -11.09 30.16
CA GLN A 73 28.35 -11.42 30.17
C GLN A 73 27.56 -10.13 30.38
N ARG A 74 26.66 -9.82 29.45
CA ARG A 74 25.70 -8.72 29.58
C ARG A 74 24.80 -9.01 30.79
N TYR A 75 24.45 -7.97 31.56
CA TYR A 75 23.40 -8.05 32.57
C TYR A 75 22.16 -8.74 31.98
N VAL A 76 21.61 -9.73 32.68
CA VAL A 76 20.33 -10.33 32.30
C VAL A 76 19.25 -9.24 32.40
N PRO A 77 18.65 -8.78 31.29
CA PRO A 77 17.60 -7.79 31.35
C PRO A 77 16.29 -8.55 31.51
N THR A 78 15.70 -8.46 32.70
CA THR A 78 14.32 -8.94 32.97
C THR A 78 13.30 -8.29 32.03
N SER A 79 13.66 -7.12 31.48
CA SER A 79 13.02 -6.43 30.36
C SER A 79 13.32 -7.01 28.96
N ILE A 80 13.75 -8.28 28.86
CA ILE A 80 13.61 -9.12 27.65
C ILE A 80 12.30 -9.92 27.70
N GLU A 81 11.90 -10.41 28.88
CA GLU A 81 10.84 -11.40 29.04
C GLU A 81 9.44 -10.89 28.70
N GLY A 82 9.22 -9.57 28.80
CA GLY A 82 7.98 -8.92 28.36
C GLY A 82 6.90 -8.75 29.44
N ASP A 83 5.80 -8.15 28.99
CA ASP A 83 4.56 -7.95 29.74
C ASP A 83 3.73 -9.24 29.74
N TYR A 84 2.92 -9.43 30.79
CA TYR A 84 2.03 -10.60 30.92
C TYR A 84 0.69 -10.33 30.24
N PHE A 85 0.29 -11.21 29.31
CA PHE A 85 -1.00 -11.16 28.63
C PHE A 85 -1.98 -12.15 29.26
N TYR A 86 -3.23 -11.70 29.37
CA TYR A 86 -4.33 -12.46 29.95
C TYR A 86 -5.54 -12.38 29.02
N ASP A 87 -6.42 -13.38 29.08
CA ASP A 87 -7.71 -13.34 28.37
C ASP A 87 -8.74 -12.43 29.07
N LEU A 88 -9.92 -12.30 28.46
CA LEU A 88 -11.05 -11.51 28.99
C LEU A 88 -11.59 -12.01 30.34
N PHE A 89 -11.17 -13.19 30.80
CA PHE A 89 -11.55 -13.80 32.08
C PHE A 89 -10.42 -13.78 33.12
N GLY A 90 -9.24 -13.26 32.76
CA GLY A 90 -8.06 -13.19 33.63
C GLY A 90 -7.17 -14.44 33.62
N ASN A 91 -7.37 -15.39 32.71
CA ASN A 91 -6.47 -16.53 32.53
C ASN A 91 -5.18 -16.07 31.83
N TYR A 92 -4.02 -16.49 32.33
CA TYR A 92 -2.73 -16.19 31.71
C TYR A 92 -2.60 -16.90 30.34
N LEU A 93 -2.26 -16.13 29.30
CA LEU A 93 -2.06 -16.64 27.95
C LEU A 93 -0.57 -16.84 27.64
N ASN A 94 0.20 -15.76 27.69
CA ASN A 94 1.64 -15.73 27.40
C ASN A 94 2.28 -14.46 27.97
N ARG A 95 3.61 -14.37 27.85
CA ARG A 95 4.40 -13.20 28.22
C ARG A 95 5.25 -12.78 27.01
N GLY A 96 5.40 -11.48 26.75
CA GLY A 96 6.13 -10.99 25.59
C GLY A 96 5.96 -9.50 25.30
N TRP A 97 6.15 -9.10 24.04
CA TRP A 97 6.05 -7.69 23.63
C TRP A 97 4.97 -7.49 22.57
N GLN A 98 4.08 -6.51 22.79
CA GLN A 98 3.20 -6.03 21.74
C GLN A 98 4.05 -5.22 20.72
N ILE A 99 4.50 -5.89 19.66
CA ILE A 99 5.37 -5.30 18.62
C ILE A 99 4.60 -4.67 17.47
N PHE A 100 3.41 -5.17 17.17
CA PHE A 100 2.45 -4.64 16.20
C PHE A 100 1.05 -4.70 16.80
N ASP A 101 0.22 -3.70 16.51
CA ASP A 101 -1.17 -3.61 16.95
C ASP A 101 -1.94 -2.71 15.98
N TRP A 102 -2.98 -3.25 15.33
CA TRP A 102 -3.88 -2.52 14.45
C TRP A 102 -5.31 -2.82 14.90
N ARG A 103 -6.07 -1.77 15.21
CA ARG A 103 -7.45 -1.88 15.68
C ARG A 103 -8.35 -0.99 14.83
N GLN A 104 -9.52 -1.51 14.52
CA GLN A 104 -10.61 -0.80 13.87
C GLN A 104 -11.85 -1.00 14.73
N GLN A 105 -12.37 0.08 15.31
CA GLN A 105 -13.54 0.08 16.18
C GLN A 105 -14.60 1.01 15.58
N ASN A 106 -15.78 0.45 15.28
CA ASN A 106 -16.88 1.13 14.60
C ASN A 106 -18.22 0.74 15.27
N PRO A 107 -19.19 1.66 15.49
CA PRO A 107 -19.06 3.11 15.37
C PRO A 107 -18.37 3.70 16.62
N GLN A 108 -17.23 4.39 16.44
CA GLN A 108 -16.48 5.02 17.53
C GLN A 108 -15.63 6.18 16.99
N PRO A 109 -15.67 7.40 17.57
CA PRO A 109 -14.75 8.48 17.23
C PRO A 109 -13.30 8.06 17.51
N PHE A 110 -12.37 8.39 16.59
CA PHE A 110 -10.97 7.96 16.64
C PHE A 110 -10.77 6.43 16.65
N GLY A 111 -11.67 5.68 16.03
CA GLY A 111 -11.73 4.21 16.11
C GLY A 111 -10.63 3.44 15.39
N SER A 112 -9.82 4.08 14.53
CA SER A 112 -8.74 3.43 13.77
C SER A 112 -7.36 3.75 14.39
N THR A 113 -6.69 2.74 14.95
CA THR A 113 -5.36 2.87 15.58
C THR A 113 -4.34 1.93 14.93
N LEU A 114 -3.12 2.40 14.72
CA LEU A 114 -2.02 1.59 14.18
C LEU A 114 -0.73 1.86 14.97
N SER A 115 -0.14 0.84 15.57
CA SER A 115 1.04 0.95 16.42
C SER A 115 2.08 -0.11 16.06
N LYS A 116 3.29 0.37 15.72
CA LYS A 116 4.50 -0.43 15.52
C LYS A 116 5.50 -0.04 16.62
N ASN A 117 5.88 -1.01 17.47
CA ASN A 117 6.80 -0.79 18.57
C ASN A 117 8.21 -0.49 18.04
N GLY A 118 9.04 0.25 18.78
CA GLY A 118 10.46 0.44 18.41
C GLY A 118 11.22 -0.88 18.22
N ARG A 119 10.81 -1.96 18.91
CA ARG A 119 11.33 -3.33 18.71
C ARG A 119 11.04 -3.91 17.32
N PHE A 120 9.91 -3.55 16.68
CA PHE A 120 9.55 -4.03 15.34
C PHE A 120 10.60 -3.59 14.31
N GLY A 121 11.00 -2.32 14.34
CA GLY A 121 12.08 -1.81 13.49
C GLY A 121 13.48 -2.25 13.96
N ALA A 122 13.78 -2.16 15.26
CA ALA A 122 15.15 -2.29 15.76
C ALA A 122 15.61 -3.72 16.12
N TRP A 123 14.70 -4.67 16.30
CA TRP A 123 15.02 -6.08 16.58
C TRP A 123 14.55 -7.00 15.44
N PHE A 124 13.36 -6.75 14.89
CA PHE A 124 12.79 -7.53 13.79
C PHE A 124 13.04 -6.91 12.40
N ASN A 125 13.87 -5.87 12.29
CA ASN A 125 14.24 -5.22 11.01
C ASN A 125 13.02 -4.84 10.13
N ASN A 126 11.90 -4.48 10.76
CA ASN A 126 10.60 -4.18 10.13
C ASN A 126 9.85 -5.34 9.46
N VAL A 127 10.22 -6.61 9.71
CA VAL A 127 9.49 -7.79 9.20
C VAL A 127 9.39 -8.89 10.26
N VAL A 128 8.18 -9.39 10.50
CA VAL A 128 7.90 -10.51 11.41
C VAL A 128 7.11 -11.58 10.65
N ILE A 129 7.61 -12.82 10.63
CA ILE A 129 6.94 -13.96 9.99
C ILE A 129 6.65 -15.01 11.06
N ALA A 130 5.38 -15.43 11.17
CA ALA A 130 4.96 -16.57 11.96
C ALA A 130 4.35 -17.63 11.02
N SER A 131 4.90 -18.84 11.00
CA SER A 131 4.47 -19.91 10.08
C SER A 131 4.42 -21.27 10.77
N ASP A 132 3.52 -22.13 10.34
CA ASP A 132 3.43 -23.54 10.75
C ASP A 132 2.86 -24.39 9.60
N HIS A 133 2.88 -25.72 9.76
CA HIS A 133 2.41 -26.66 8.75
C HIS A 133 1.86 -27.95 9.37
N LYS A 134 0.92 -28.60 8.68
CA LYS A 134 0.30 -29.86 9.12
C LYS A 134 -0.05 -30.74 7.93
N GLY A 135 0.82 -31.71 7.64
CA GLY A 135 0.71 -32.53 6.43
C GLY A 135 0.91 -31.65 5.19
N GLN A 136 0.01 -31.74 4.23
CA GLN A 136 0.01 -30.92 3.01
C GLN A 136 -0.28 -29.43 3.23
N TYR A 137 -0.79 -29.02 4.39
CA TYR A 137 -1.22 -27.63 4.62
C TYR A 137 -0.11 -26.82 5.27
N HIS A 138 0.33 -25.76 4.60
CA HIS A 138 1.27 -24.77 5.11
C HIS A 138 0.54 -23.43 5.31
N TYR A 139 0.89 -22.66 6.34
CA TYR A 139 0.44 -21.28 6.46
C TYR A 139 1.52 -20.35 7.03
N ALA A 140 1.45 -19.08 6.66
CA ALA A 140 2.29 -18.01 7.18
C ALA A 140 1.47 -16.74 7.42
N ILE A 141 1.88 -15.96 8.43
CA ILE A 141 1.41 -14.61 8.69
C ILE A 141 2.66 -13.73 8.74
N THR A 142 2.79 -12.84 7.76
CA THR A 142 3.88 -11.89 7.62
C THR A 142 3.36 -10.49 7.93
N VAL A 143 4.01 -9.78 8.85
CA VAL A 143 3.73 -8.37 9.15
C VAL A 143 4.99 -7.57 8.83
N GLY A 144 4.90 -6.59 7.94
CA GLY A 144 6.08 -5.92 7.42
C GLY A 144 5.83 -4.46 6.99
N ASN A 145 6.91 -3.69 6.92
CA ASN A 145 6.90 -2.40 6.20
C ASN A 145 7.23 -2.57 4.70
N GLU A 146 7.95 -3.63 4.34
CA GLU A 146 8.68 -3.75 3.07
C GLU A 146 8.64 -5.21 2.57
N ILE A 147 7.45 -5.73 2.27
CA ILE A 147 7.25 -7.09 1.77
C ILE A 147 7.20 -7.07 0.24
N ARG A 148 8.08 -7.81 -0.47
CA ARG A 148 7.92 -8.05 -1.92
C ARG A 148 6.69 -8.91 -2.13
N THR A 149 5.67 -8.35 -2.76
CA THR A 149 4.34 -8.96 -2.85
C THR A 149 3.81 -8.84 -4.27
N THR A 150 3.36 -9.95 -4.87
CA THR A 150 2.64 -9.96 -6.15
C THR A 150 1.46 -10.92 -6.05
N LEU A 151 0.27 -10.47 -6.46
CA LEU A 151 -0.87 -11.35 -6.70
C LEU A 151 -0.99 -11.65 -8.20
N THR A 152 -0.96 -10.61 -9.03
CA THR A 152 -0.77 -10.69 -10.48
C THR A 152 -0.14 -9.39 -11.00
N PRO A 153 0.50 -9.40 -12.18
CA PRO A 153 1.06 -8.19 -12.79
C PRO A 153 0.06 -7.05 -12.93
N MET A 154 -1.21 -7.33 -13.28
CA MET A 154 -2.20 -6.27 -13.53
C MET A 154 -3.15 -5.96 -12.35
N THR A 155 -3.17 -6.76 -11.26
CA THR A 155 -4.00 -6.43 -10.06
C THR A 155 -3.20 -5.91 -8.88
N PHE A 156 -2.05 -6.52 -8.56
CA PHE A 156 -1.20 -6.08 -7.46
C PHE A 156 0.22 -6.63 -7.57
N SER A 157 1.20 -5.74 -7.72
CA SER A 157 2.63 -6.05 -7.60
C SER A 157 3.35 -4.88 -6.96
N LYS A 158 4.07 -5.13 -5.86
CA LYS A 158 4.88 -4.11 -5.17
C LYS A 158 6.24 -4.65 -4.73
N PRO A 159 7.34 -3.91 -4.94
CA PRO A 159 8.61 -4.16 -4.25
C PRO A 159 8.51 -4.02 -2.73
N ARG A 160 7.76 -3.03 -2.22
CA ARG A 160 7.65 -2.71 -0.78
C ARG A 160 6.20 -2.57 -0.32
N PHE A 161 5.49 -3.68 -0.14
CA PHE A 161 4.19 -3.69 0.54
C PHE A 161 4.36 -3.50 2.05
N ASN A 162 3.74 -2.45 2.58
CA ASN A 162 3.60 -2.18 4.02
C ASN A 162 2.23 -2.70 4.47
N GLY A 163 2.19 -3.69 5.37
CA GLY A 163 0.93 -4.27 5.86
C GLY A 163 1.08 -5.63 6.51
N VAL A 164 -0.01 -6.40 6.44
CA VAL A 164 -0.12 -7.80 6.84
C VAL A 164 -0.39 -8.63 5.59
N GLN A 165 0.39 -9.68 5.38
CA GLN A 165 0.16 -10.72 4.39
C GLN A 165 -0.10 -12.05 5.12
N ILE A 166 -1.13 -12.78 4.71
CA ILE A 166 -1.47 -14.11 5.23
C ILE A 166 -1.48 -15.08 4.06
N ASP A 167 -0.62 -16.08 4.10
CA ASP A 167 -0.48 -17.09 3.06
C ASP A 167 -0.93 -18.47 3.57
N LEU A 168 -1.58 -19.23 2.70
CA LEU A 168 -1.99 -20.61 2.91
C LEU A 168 -1.71 -21.41 1.63
N ALA A 169 -1.00 -22.53 1.74
CA ALA A 169 -0.65 -23.38 0.60
C ALA A 169 -0.93 -24.86 0.87
N SER A 170 -1.26 -25.58 -0.20
CA SER A 170 -1.47 -27.03 -0.23
C SER A 170 -1.39 -27.58 -1.65
N ASP A 171 -1.26 -28.90 -1.80
CA ASP A 171 -1.11 -29.65 -3.07
C ASP A 171 -2.04 -29.27 -4.24
N LYS A 172 -3.15 -28.58 -3.99
CA LYS A 172 -4.10 -28.12 -5.03
C LYS A 172 -4.64 -26.70 -4.86
N TYR A 173 -4.34 -26.04 -3.75
CA TYR A 173 -4.92 -24.74 -3.39
C TYR A 173 -3.86 -23.86 -2.74
N ALA A 174 -3.68 -22.66 -3.28
CA ALA A 174 -2.91 -21.59 -2.65
C ALA A 174 -3.81 -20.37 -2.47
N ALA A 175 -3.66 -19.66 -1.36
CA ALA A 175 -4.39 -18.44 -1.07
C ALA A 175 -3.52 -17.44 -0.32
N THR A 176 -3.58 -16.17 -0.73
CA THR A 176 -2.89 -15.04 -0.10
C THR A 176 -3.92 -13.97 0.22
N VAL A 177 -3.86 -13.38 1.41
CA VAL A 177 -4.69 -12.24 1.83
C VAL A 177 -3.80 -11.09 2.26
N LEU A 178 -4.07 -9.89 1.74
CA LEU A 178 -3.32 -8.66 2.00
C LEU A 178 -4.23 -7.67 2.74
N LEU A 179 -3.74 -7.11 3.84
CA LEU A 179 -4.45 -6.11 4.65
C LEU A 179 -3.48 -4.98 5.02
N SER A 180 -3.87 -3.72 4.79
CA SER A 180 -3.07 -2.57 5.20
C SER A 180 -3.91 -1.32 5.46
N ARG A 181 -3.39 -0.42 6.30
CA ARG A 181 -3.83 0.98 6.36
C ARG A 181 -2.89 1.81 5.49
N ILE A 182 -3.12 1.80 4.18
CA ILE A 182 -2.25 2.41 3.17
C ILE A 182 -2.05 3.91 3.35
N ASN A 183 -2.96 4.59 4.06
CA ASN A 183 -2.77 5.98 4.44
C ASN A 183 -1.73 6.20 5.56
N GLU A 184 -0.99 5.17 6.02
CA GLU A 184 0.09 5.30 7.01
C GLU A 184 1.29 4.36 6.81
N LEU A 185 2.51 4.91 6.92
CA LEU A 185 3.76 4.14 6.79
C LEU A 185 4.19 3.45 8.10
N GLY A 186 3.83 4.02 9.25
CA GLY A 186 4.33 3.61 10.57
C GLY A 186 3.26 3.65 11.65
N SER A 187 3.68 3.89 12.89
CA SER A 187 2.77 4.15 14.00
C SER A 187 2.01 5.45 13.78
N ALA A 188 0.68 5.39 13.88
CA ALA A 188 -0.22 6.51 13.66
C ALA A 188 -1.16 6.71 14.86
N PRO A 189 -1.51 7.97 15.20
CA PRO A 189 -2.49 8.23 16.24
C PRO A 189 -3.87 7.67 15.86
N ALA A 190 -4.71 7.51 16.87
CA ALA A 190 -6.12 7.20 16.70
C ALA A 190 -6.78 8.26 15.79
N ARG A 191 -7.49 7.83 14.73
CA ARG A 191 -8.26 8.73 13.82
C ARG A 191 -9.60 8.13 13.43
N SER A 192 -10.55 8.99 13.07
CA SER A 192 -11.82 8.59 12.45
C SER A 192 -11.63 8.28 10.96
N ASP A 193 -10.99 9.20 10.25
CA ASP A 193 -10.68 9.06 8.82
C ASP A 193 -9.39 8.26 8.58
N ASN A 194 -9.47 7.33 7.64
CA ASN A 194 -8.38 6.45 7.22
C ASN A 194 -8.61 5.95 5.79
N THR A 195 -7.57 5.37 5.17
CA THR A 195 -7.72 4.61 3.91
C THR A 195 -7.09 3.25 4.09
N ASN A 196 -7.89 2.21 3.88
CA ASN A 196 -7.47 0.82 4.01
C ASN A 196 -7.33 0.18 2.63
N LEU A 197 -6.50 -0.84 2.57
CA LEU A 197 -6.41 -1.81 1.50
C LEU A 197 -6.79 -3.17 2.07
N ALA A 198 -7.69 -3.87 1.40
CA ALA A 198 -7.96 -5.28 1.62
C ALA A 198 -7.95 -5.99 0.27
N GLY A 199 -7.34 -7.16 0.20
CA GLY A 199 -7.30 -7.94 -1.03
C GLY A 199 -6.77 -9.34 -0.84
N GLY A 200 -6.66 -10.09 -1.93
CA GLY A 200 -6.13 -11.43 -1.92
C GLY A 200 -6.25 -12.15 -3.26
N ARG A 201 -5.64 -13.34 -3.30
CA ARG A 201 -5.63 -14.28 -4.42
C ARG A 201 -6.05 -15.66 -3.91
N LEU A 202 -6.77 -16.41 -4.73
CA LEU A 202 -7.02 -17.83 -4.57
C LEU A 202 -6.65 -18.54 -5.87
N GLU A 203 -5.79 -19.54 -5.81
CA GLU A 203 -5.42 -20.42 -6.92
C GLU A 203 -5.93 -21.84 -6.69
N VAL A 204 -6.32 -22.50 -7.78
CA VAL A 204 -6.76 -23.90 -7.79
C VAL A 204 -6.08 -24.62 -8.96
N GLN A 205 -5.40 -25.72 -8.67
CA GLN A 205 -4.86 -26.61 -9.70
C GLN A 205 -5.95 -27.60 -10.17
N VAL A 206 -6.21 -27.64 -11.47
CA VAL A 206 -7.27 -28.41 -12.11
C VAL A 206 -6.66 -29.45 -13.05
N GLY A 207 -6.37 -30.62 -12.51
CA GLY A 207 -5.60 -31.66 -13.21
C GLY A 207 -4.10 -31.35 -13.17
N ASP A 208 -3.36 -31.83 -14.17
CA ASP A 208 -1.90 -31.79 -14.16
C ASP A 208 -1.31 -30.62 -14.96
N PHE A 209 -2.15 -29.89 -15.71
CA PHE A 209 -1.76 -28.94 -16.76
C PHE A 209 -2.57 -27.63 -16.81
N VAL A 210 -3.54 -27.42 -15.89
CA VAL A 210 -4.29 -26.15 -15.76
C VAL A 210 -4.20 -25.64 -14.33
N ARG A 211 -3.86 -24.36 -14.18
CA ARG A 211 -4.09 -23.58 -12.96
C ARG A 211 -5.10 -22.47 -13.27
N ILE A 212 -6.10 -22.32 -12.40
CA ILE A 212 -7.00 -21.17 -12.42
C ILE A 212 -6.79 -20.36 -11.15
N GLY A 213 -7.00 -19.05 -11.22
CA GLY A 213 -6.93 -18.18 -10.06
C GLY A 213 -7.92 -17.03 -10.14
N GLY A 214 -8.36 -16.56 -8.98
CA GLY A 214 -9.13 -15.34 -8.82
C GLY A 214 -8.39 -14.37 -7.90
N THR A 215 -8.39 -13.09 -8.25
CA THR A 215 -7.88 -11.99 -7.41
C THR A 215 -8.97 -11.00 -7.08
N PHE A 216 -8.82 -10.35 -5.93
CA PHE A 216 -9.61 -9.18 -5.56
C PHE A 216 -8.73 -8.20 -4.80
N ILE A 217 -8.72 -6.94 -5.24
CA ILE A 217 -8.07 -5.82 -4.56
C ILE A 217 -9.13 -4.74 -4.33
N ASN A 218 -9.10 -4.13 -3.14
CA ASN A 218 -9.91 -2.97 -2.81
C ASN A 218 -9.13 -2.00 -1.92
N ALA A 219 -8.94 -0.77 -2.40
CA ALA A 219 -8.58 0.36 -1.55
C ALA A 219 -9.84 1.21 -1.32
N HIS A 220 -10.10 1.61 -0.07
CA HIS A 220 -11.27 2.41 0.26
C HIS A 220 -11.00 3.42 1.38
N HIS A 221 -11.65 4.58 1.27
CA HIS A 221 -11.83 5.50 2.39
C HIS A 221 -12.79 4.88 3.42
N SER A 222 -12.41 4.96 4.70
CA SER A 222 -13.17 4.41 5.82
C SER A 222 -13.29 5.48 6.90
N HIS A 223 -14.49 5.59 7.47
CA HIS A 223 -14.83 6.56 8.50
C HIS A 223 -15.34 5.83 9.75
N THR A 224 -14.65 5.95 10.89
CA THR A 224 -14.91 5.05 12.04
C THR A 224 -16.18 5.32 12.83
N GLN A 225 -16.87 6.45 12.60
CA GLN A 225 -18.15 6.75 13.27
C GLN A 225 -19.36 6.18 12.52
N ASP A 226 -19.16 5.65 11.30
CA ASP A 226 -20.17 4.84 10.64
C ASP A 226 -20.25 3.44 11.28
N GLU A 227 -21.43 2.83 11.23
CA GLU A 227 -21.60 1.46 11.71
C GLU A 227 -20.88 0.50 10.75
N ALA A 228 -20.17 -0.49 11.29
CA ALA A 228 -19.29 -1.39 10.54
C ALA A 228 -19.98 -2.18 9.39
N PHE A 229 -21.32 -2.21 9.38
CA PHE A 229 -22.14 -2.94 8.42
C PHE A 229 -23.17 -2.06 7.68
N SER A 230 -23.21 -0.74 7.93
CA SER A 230 -23.98 0.22 7.11
C SER A 230 -23.09 1.04 6.17
N GLY A 231 -21.80 1.18 6.50
CA GLY A 231 -20.78 1.62 5.53
C GLY A 231 -20.46 0.53 4.50
N ASN A 232 -20.42 0.89 3.22
CA ASN A 232 -20.03 -0.03 2.15
C ASN A 232 -18.52 -0.32 2.21
N LEU A 233 -18.09 -1.35 2.95
CA LEU A 233 -16.68 -1.81 3.01
C LEU A 233 -16.04 -2.00 1.61
N PHE A 234 -16.86 -2.28 0.60
CA PHE A 234 -16.45 -2.37 -0.80
C PHE A 234 -16.33 -1.00 -1.50
N LYS A 235 -17.36 -0.15 -1.39
CA LYS A 235 -17.46 1.13 -2.13
C LYS A 235 -16.83 2.32 -1.39
N GLY A 236 -16.34 2.10 -0.18
CA GLY A 236 -15.87 3.12 0.74
C GLY A 236 -16.98 4.00 1.31
N GLY A 237 -16.57 5.05 2.01
CA GLY A 237 -17.45 6.10 2.51
C GLY A 237 -16.75 7.46 2.46
N LEU A 238 -17.54 8.53 2.29
CA LEU A 238 -17.07 9.91 2.44
C LEU A 238 -16.43 10.13 3.82
N LEU A 239 -15.40 10.98 3.87
CA LEU A 239 -14.71 11.39 5.09
C LEU A 239 -15.48 12.48 5.86
N ASP A 240 -15.10 12.79 7.11
CA ASP A 240 -15.72 13.89 7.89
C ASP A 240 -15.73 15.21 7.07
N SER A 241 -14.58 15.56 6.49
CA SER A 241 -14.39 16.78 5.67
C SER A 241 -15.30 16.87 4.44
N GLN A 242 -15.80 15.74 3.95
CA GLN A 242 -16.64 15.62 2.75
C GLN A 242 -18.14 15.51 3.07
N ARG A 243 -18.50 15.49 4.37
CA ARG A 243 -19.88 15.40 4.87
C ARG A 243 -20.38 16.71 5.47
N PHE A 244 -19.52 17.55 6.04
CA PHE A 244 -19.95 18.77 6.73
C PHE A 244 -20.20 19.98 5.81
N GLU A 245 -19.59 20.03 4.63
CA GLU A 245 -19.80 21.10 3.64
C GLU A 245 -20.74 20.61 2.52
N ASN A 246 -21.75 21.40 2.16
CA ASN A 246 -22.60 21.13 1.00
C ASN A 246 -21.85 21.48 -0.29
N LEU A 247 -22.17 20.77 -1.37
CA LEU A 247 -21.68 21.10 -2.70
C LEU A 247 -22.24 22.46 -3.15
N THR A 248 -21.35 23.38 -3.53
CA THR A 248 -21.70 24.76 -3.95
C THR A 248 -21.75 24.91 -5.46
N PHE A 249 -20.91 24.19 -6.19
CA PHE A 249 -20.88 24.16 -7.65
C PHE A 249 -20.23 22.86 -8.14
N VAL A 250 -20.53 22.49 -9.38
CA VAL A 250 -19.78 21.49 -10.17
C VAL A 250 -19.31 22.16 -11.44
N GLU A 251 -18.09 21.84 -11.87
CA GLU A 251 -17.47 22.44 -13.04
C GLU A 251 -16.88 21.36 -13.93
N VAL A 252 -17.28 21.32 -15.20
CA VAL A 252 -16.72 20.42 -16.21
C VAL A 252 -15.65 21.18 -16.99
N LEU A 253 -14.57 20.49 -17.31
CA LEU A 253 -13.49 20.96 -18.16
C LEU A 253 -13.38 20.02 -19.37
N ILE A 254 -13.46 20.57 -20.57
CA ILE A 254 -13.35 19.83 -21.84
C ILE A 254 -12.14 20.37 -22.60
N LYS A 255 -11.26 19.47 -23.03
CA LYS A 255 -10.01 19.76 -23.74
C LYS A 255 -9.88 18.89 -24.98
N ASP A 256 -8.84 19.15 -25.77
CA ASP A 256 -8.22 18.17 -26.66
C ASP A 256 -7.62 17.00 -25.84
N ASP A 257 -7.63 15.78 -26.37
CA ASP A 257 -6.93 14.60 -25.78
C ASP A 257 -5.54 14.42 -26.39
N SER A 258 -5.29 14.98 -27.59
CA SER A 258 -4.00 14.97 -28.31
C SER A 258 -3.47 16.39 -28.64
N PRO A 259 -3.42 17.35 -27.70
CA PRO A 259 -3.15 18.77 -27.99
C PRO A 259 -1.81 19.04 -28.70
N GLU A 260 -0.85 18.12 -28.64
CA GLU A 260 0.45 18.15 -29.31
C GLU A 260 0.36 18.16 -30.83
N ASP A 261 -0.71 17.61 -31.43
CA ASP A 261 -0.86 17.55 -32.89
C ASP A 261 -1.34 18.88 -33.50
N GLY A 262 -1.96 19.75 -32.69
CA GLY A 262 -2.41 21.09 -33.06
C GLY A 262 -3.56 21.14 -34.08
N GLU A 263 -4.26 20.03 -34.32
CA GLU A 263 -5.20 19.82 -35.43
C GLU A 263 -6.65 19.53 -35.01
N GLY A 264 -7.07 19.95 -33.81
CA GLY A 264 -8.49 20.14 -33.46
C GLY A 264 -9.11 19.02 -32.64
N GLY A 265 -9.62 19.42 -31.46
CA GLY A 265 -10.04 18.52 -30.39
C GLY A 265 -11.52 18.68 -30.03
N GLY A 266 -11.78 18.68 -28.72
CA GLY A 266 -13.08 18.34 -28.16
C GLY A 266 -14.21 19.28 -28.56
N ALA A 267 -15.26 18.71 -29.15
CA ALA A 267 -16.42 19.45 -29.65
C ALA A 267 -17.63 19.28 -28.70
N LEU A 268 -18.15 20.39 -28.16
CA LEU A 268 -19.33 20.45 -27.30
C LEU A 268 -20.54 21.05 -28.04
N PHE A 269 -21.65 20.32 -28.10
CA PHE A 269 -22.88 20.73 -28.78
C PHE A 269 -23.97 21.22 -27.81
N ASP A 270 -24.15 20.58 -26.66
CA ASP A 270 -25.12 20.97 -25.62
C ASP A 270 -24.69 20.40 -24.25
N ALA A 271 -25.19 20.99 -23.15
CA ALA A 271 -24.93 20.57 -21.77
C ALA A 271 -26.16 20.83 -20.86
N ASP A 272 -26.50 19.82 -20.06
CA ASP A 272 -27.60 19.86 -19.09
C ASP A 272 -27.21 19.15 -17.78
N ILE A 273 -27.99 19.39 -16.72
CA ILE A 273 -27.76 18.87 -15.38
C ILE A 273 -29.05 18.29 -14.81
N LEU A 274 -28.99 17.11 -14.20
CA LEU A 274 -30.11 16.45 -13.53
C LEU A 274 -29.76 16.36 -12.05
N ILE A 275 -30.63 16.91 -11.21
CA ILE A 275 -30.44 17.04 -9.78
C ILE A 275 -31.51 16.20 -9.09
N TYR A 276 -31.11 15.33 -8.16
CA TYR A 276 -32.03 14.47 -7.42
C TYR A 276 -31.98 14.83 -5.93
N ASP A 277 -33.14 14.98 -5.31
CA ASP A 277 -33.27 15.34 -3.90
C ASP A 277 -33.28 14.11 -2.95
N THR A 278 -33.60 14.32 -1.67
CA THR A 278 -33.76 13.25 -0.66
C THR A 278 -35.02 12.41 -0.81
N ASP A 279 -36.05 12.95 -1.46
CA ASP A 279 -37.33 12.27 -1.67
C ASP A 279 -37.31 11.44 -2.98
N GLY A 280 -36.30 11.65 -3.82
CA GLY A 280 -36.07 10.97 -5.10
C GLY A 280 -36.65 11.70 -6.31
N ASN A 281 -37.05 12.96 -6.18
CA ASN A 281 -37.53 13.76 -7.30
C ASN A 281 -36.37 14.17 -8.20
N GLU A 282 -36.53 14.04 -9.52
CA GLU A 282 -35.59 14.57 -10.51
C GLU A 282 -35.97 16.01 -10.88
N THR A 283 -35.00 16.92 -10.88
CA THR A 283 -35.11 18.28 -11.42
C THR A 283 -34.06 18.47 -12.50
N ARG A 284 -34.50 18.74 -13.73
CA ARG A 284 -33.61 18.98 -14.87
C ARG A 284 -33.35 20.48 -15.04
N GLY A 285 -32.08 20.86 -15.18
CA GLY A 285 -31.63 22.24 -15.27
C GLY A 285 -32.30 23.01 -16.40
N SER A 286 -32.38 22.40 -17.59
CA SER A 286 -33.09 22.97 -18.74
C SER A 286 -34.57 23.34 -18.50
N GLU A 287 -35.27 22.66 -17.59
CA GLU A 287 -36.69 22.91 -17.28
C GLU A 287 -36.87 24.10 -16.32
N ILE A 288 -35.96 24.26 -15.37
CA ILE A 288 -35.93 25.41 -14.43
C ILE A 288 -35.17 26.63 -15.00
N GLY A 289 -34.63 26.52 -16.23
CA GLY A 289 -33.84 27.57 -16.87
C GLY A 289 -32.41 27.70 -16.34
N PHE A 290 -31.96 26.76 -15.50
CA PHE A 290 -30.61 26.70 -14.96
C PHE A 290 -29.65 26.12 -16.01
N ARG A 291 -28.60 26.88 -16.34
CA ARG A 291 -27.64 26.56 -17.40
C ARG A 291 -26.22 26.83 -16.91
N PRO A 292 -25.20 26.14 -17.44
CA PRO A 292 -23.83 26.41 -17.03
C PRO A 292 -23.39 27.81 -17.47
N LEU A 293 -22.59 28.47 -16.63
CA LEU A 293 -21.71 29.53 -17.12
C LEU A 293 -20.64 28.87 -18.00
N ILE A 294 -20.49 29.36 -19.23
CA ILE A 294 -19.53 28.83 -20.20
C ILE A 294 -18.37 29.82 -20.37
N GLU A 295 -17.14 29.34 -20.18
CA GLU A 295 -15.91 30.10 -20.42
C GLU A 295 -14.97 29.32 -21.36
N GLY A 296 -14.22 30.05 -22.20
CA GLY A 296 -13.32 29.49 -23.20
C GLY A 296 -14.02 28.83 -24.41
N GLY A 297 -13.23 28.21 -25.28
CA GLY A 297 -13.69 27.48 -26.46
C GLY A 297 -13.91 28.34 -27.71
N PHE A 298 -13.54 27.82 -28.87
CA PHE A 298 -13.78 28.48 -30.15
C PHE A 298 -15.20 28.21 -30.66
N GLN A 299 -15.98 29.26 -30.90
CA GLN A 299 -17.31 29.15 -31.49
C GLN A 299 -17.23 28.68 -32.96
N ARG A 300 -17.49 27.39 -33.17
CA ARG A 300 -17.69 26.77 -34.49
C ARG A 300 -19.18 26.83 -34.87
N ARG A 301 -19.55 26.28 -36.04
CA ARG A 301 -20.93 26.31 -36.56
C ARG A 301 -21.83 25.28 -35.85
N GLY A 302 -22.40 25.67 -34.72
CA GLY A 302 -23.35 24.86 -33.95
C GLY A 302 -22.74 24.05 -32.80
N PHE A 303 -21.47 24.29 -32.48
CA PHE A 303 -20.74 23.71 -31.35
C PHE A 303 -19.61 24.65 -30.90
N LEU A 304 -19.09 24.43 -29.69
CA LEU A 304 -17.84 25.00 -29.17
C LEU A 304 -16.73 23.97 -29.34
N ALA A 305 -15.52 24.41 -29.69
CA ALA A 305 -14.36 23.53 -29.87
C ALA A 305 -13.20 23.89 -28.93
N ALA A 306 -12.68 22.89 -28.24
CA ALA A 306 -11.45 22.90 -27.46
C ALA A 306 -10.30 22.42 -28.36
N ASP A 307 -9.85 23.28 -29.28
CA ASP A 307 -8.82 22.93 -30.27
C ASP A 307 -7.41 23.15 -29.69
N GLY A 308 -6.63 22.08 -29.50
CA GLY A 308 -5.29 22.12 -28.93
C GLY A 308 -5.27 22.63 -27.48
N ASN A 309 -4.56 23.73 -27.22
CA ASN A 309 -4.43 24.33 -25.88
C ASN A 309 -5.66 25.16 -25.42
N GLU A 310 -6.76 25.18 -26.19
CA GLU A 310 -8.00 25.86 -25.79
C GLU A 310 -8.87 24.94 -24.91
N GLU A 311 -9.49 25.49 -23.87
CA GLU A 311 -10.29 24.73 -22.90
C GLU A 311 -11.74 25.25 -22.87
N ILE A 312 -12.74 24.37 -22.81
CA ILE A 312 -14.14 24.75 -22.52
C ILE A 312 -14.44 24.44 -21.05
N LYS A 313 -14.89 25.46 -20.29
CA LYS A 313 -15.31 25.34 -18.89
C LYS A 313 -16.82 25.51 -18.76
N LEU A 314 -17.49 24.57 -18.10
CA LEU A 314 -18.93 24.55 -17.88
C LEU A 314 -19.21 24.54 -16.37
N ARG A 315 -19.53 25.70 -15.80
CA ARG A 315 -19.75 25.87 -14.36
C ARG A 315 -21.24 25.87 -14.03
N PHE A 316 -21.70 24.85 -13.31
CA PHE A 316 -23.03 24.77 -12.71
C PHE A 316 -22.95 25.24 -11.25
N ASP A 317 -23.21 26.53 -11.01
CA ASP A 317 -23.13 27.14 -9.67
C ASP A 317 -24.48 27.14 -8.96
N LEU A 318 -24.61 26.32 -7.91
CA LEU A 318 -25.85 26.12 -7.16
C LEU A 318 -26.17 27.30 -6.22
N LEU A 319 -25.28 28.30 -6.14
CA LEU A 319 -25.47 29.55 -5.41
C LEU A 319 -25.85 30.73 -6.33
N ASP A 320 -25.94 30.53 -7.64
CA ASP A 320 -26.39 31.56 -8.56
C ASP A 320 -27.89 31.87 -8.43
N ARG A 321 -28.29 33.10 -8.76
CA ARG A 321 -29.66 33.59 -8.64
C ARG A 321 -30.63 33.01 -9.69
N SER A 322 -30.13 32.36 -10.74
CA SER A 322 -30.96 31.58 -11.67
C SER A 322 -31.30 30.19 -11.12
N TYR A 323 -30.55 29.69 -10.13
CA TYR A 323 -30.82 28.39 -9.53
C TYR A 323 -32.15 28.41 -8.76
N SER A 324 -33.08 27.56 -9.20
CA SER A 324 -34.44 27.43 -8.65
C SER A 324 -34.86 25.96 -8.45
N GLY A 325 -33.88 25.07 -8.37
CA GLY A 325 -34.06 23.65 -8.03
C GLY A 325 -34.16 23.41 -6.51
N PRO A 326 -34.00 22.15 -6.05
CA PRO A 326 -34.01 21.82 -4.63
C PRO A 326 -32.86 22.48 -3.86
N ASP A 327 -33.04 22.70 -2.55
CA ASP A 327 -31.98 23.21 -1.66
C ASP A 327 -30.70 22.35 -1.81
N PRO A 328 -29.50 22.93 -1.98
CA PRO A 328 -28.25 22.18 -2.03
C PRO A 328 -28.01 21.24 -0.84
N ALA A 329 -28.62 21.52 0.33
CA ALA A 329 -28.62 20.64 1.49
C ALA A 329 -29.51 19.40 1.34
N ALA A 330 -30.45 19.39 0.40
CA ALA A 330 -31.36 18.29 0.10
C ALA A 330 -30.96 17.48 -1.15
N ILE A 331 -29.93 17.88 -1.89
CA ILE A 331 -29.44 17.11 -3.04
C ILE A 331 -28.75 15.83 -2.55
N THR A 332 -29.03 14.70 -3.20
CA THR A 332 -28.38 13.40 -2.97
C THR A 332 -27.56 12.90 -4.16
N ARG A 333 -27.76 13.50 -5.34
CA ARG A 333 -27.09 13.15 -6.60
C ARG A 333 -27.13 14.33 -7.56
N ILE A 334 -26.03 14.54 -8.29
CA ILE A 334 -26.00 15.32 -9.52
C ILE A 334 -25.53 14.41 -10.65
N ARG A 335 -26.22 14.48 -11.79
CA ARG A 335 -25.82 13.87 -13.05
C ARG A 335 -25.62 14.97 -14.08
N LEU A 336 -24.54 14.86 -14.86
CA LEU A 336 -24.21 15.75 -15.95
C LEU A 336 -24.46 15.03 -17.28
N GLU A 337 -25.11 15.70 -18.22
CA GLU A 337 -25.34 15.21 -19.58
C GLU A 337 -24.70 16.18 -20.57
N LEU A 338 -23.70 15.70 -21.32
CA LEU A 338 -22.93 16.48 -22.29
C LEU A 338 -23.06 15.83 -23.68
N VAL A 339 -23.31 16.64 -24.71
CA VAL A 339 -23.27 16.16 -26.10
C VAL A 339 -21.91 16.49 -26.69
N VAL A 340 -21.04 15.48 -26.78
CA VAL A 340 -19.61 15.63 -27.13
C VAL A 340 -19.23 14.81 -28.37
N ALA A 341 -18.22 15.29 -29.11
CA ALA A 341 -17.60 14.59 -30.23
C ALA A 341 -16.13 15.04 -30.40
N ASN A 342 -15.46 14.51 -31.43
CA ASN A 342 -14.03 14.66 -31.73
C ASN A 342 -13.11 14.04 -30.66
N ASP A 343 -11.83 14.38 -30.70
CA ASP A 343 -10.82 13.99 -29.71
C ASP A 343 -10.95 14.88 -28.47
N TYR A 344 -11.54 14.35 -27.41
CA TYR A 344 -11.86 15.12 -26.22
C TYR A 344 -11.33 14.43 -24.96
N LEU A 345 -10.84 15.24 -24.02
CA LEU A 345 -10.69 14.87 -22.63
C LEU A 345 -11.75 15.61 -21.79
N VAL A 346 -12.56 14.88 -21.03
CA VAL A 346 -13.58 15.43 -20.11
C VAL A 346 -13.17 15.16 -18.68
N GLU A 347 -12.88 16.24 -17.95
CA GLU A 347 -12.58 16.24 -16.53
C GLU A 347 -13.71 16.94 -15.74
N VAL A 348 -13.84 16.61 -14.44
CA VAL A 348 -14.78 17.31 -13.54
C VAL A 348 -14.08 17.78 -12.27
N GLY A 349 -14.51 18.94 -11.75
CA GLY A 349 -14.06 19.55 -10.51
C GLY A 349 -15.21 20.15 -9.70
N SER A 350 -14.93 20.54 -8.45
CA SER A 350 -15.90 21.21 -7.59
C SER A 350 -15.24 21.97 -6.44
N GLY A 351 -16.02 22.77 -5.71
CA GLY A 351 -15.57 23.42 -4.46
C GLY A 351 -15.17 22.47 -3.32
N LEU A 352 -15.47 21.16 -3.44
CA LEU A 352 -15.09 20.12 -2.47
C LEU A 352 -14.00 19.17 -2.99
N GLN A 353 -13.61 19.28 -4.26
CA GLN A 353 -12.53 18.54 -4.89
C GLN A 353 -11.31 19.46 -5.04
N THR A 354 -10.58 19.66 -3.94
CA THR A 354 -9.53 20.68 -3.84
C THR A 354 -8.19 20.12 -3.33
N ASN A 355 -7.12 20.90 -3.52
CA ASN A 355 -5.85 20.70 -2.82
C ASN A 355 -5.87 21.36 -1.42
N ILE A 356 -4.79 21.19 -0.64
CA ILE A 356 -4.68 21.69 0.73
C ILE A 356 -4.72 23.23 0.84
N VAL A 357 -4.47 23.96 -0.24
CA VAL A 357 -4.64 25.43 -0.32
C VAL A 357 -6.01 25.85 -0.87
N ARG A 358 -6.98 24.93 -0.94
CA ARG A 358 -8.35 25.12 -1.44
C ARG A 358 -8.45 25.59 -2.89
N GLN A 359 -7.44 25.30 -3.73
CA GLN A 359 -7.60 25.37 -5.19
C GLN A 359 -8.34 24.13 -5.67
N GLN A 360 -9.30 24.33 -6.56
CA GLN A 360 -10.03 23.26 -7.24
C GLN A 360 -9.08 22.42 -8.09
N ILE A 361 -9.31 21.11 -8.07
CA ILE A 361 -8.61 20.12 -8.90
C ILE A 361 -9.64 19.43 -9.79
N PHE A 362 -9.28 19.24 -11.06
CA PHE A 362 -10.05 18.45 -12.01
C PHE A 362 -9.56 17.00 -12.02
N ILE A 363 -10.46 16.05 -12.28
CA ILE A 363 -10.14 14.63 -12.42
C ILE A 363 -10.79 14.13 -13.72
N PRO A 364 -10.06 13.41 -14.60
CA PRO A 364 -10.62 12.77 -15.78
C PRO A 364 -11.79 11.83 -15.47
N ILE A 365 -12.83 11.91 -16.30
CA ILE A 365 -14.05 11.09 -16.23
C ILE A 365 -14.22 10.26 -17.49
N ALA A 366 -13.96 10.85 -18.66
CA ALA A 366 -13.99 10.15 -19.95
C ALA A 366 -13.11 10.86 -20.97
N GLN A 367 -12.59 10.09 -21.93
CA GLN A 367 -11.92 10.62 -23.11
C GLN A 367 -12.55 10.07 -24.41
N ALA A 368 -11.96 10.39 -25.56
CA ALA A 368 -12.35 9.85 -26.85
C ALA A 368 -11.75 8.45 -27.09
N ASP A 369 -12.43 7.66 -27.93
CA ASP A 369 -11.92 6.36 -28.39
C ASP A 369 -10.90 6.58 -29.54
N GLY A 370 -9.81 7.29 -29.23
CA GLY A 370 -8.78 7.74 -30.15
C GLY A 370 -9.11 9.04 -30.90
N ASN A 371 -8.09 9.58 -31.56
CA ASN A 371 -8.10 10.91 -32.17
C ASN A 371 -9.02 11.01 -33.40
N VAL A 372 -10.21 11.56 -33.18
CA VAL A 372 -11.29 11.73 -34.17
C VAL A 372 -11.53 13.22 -34.43
N LYS A 373 -11.65 13.62 -35.71
CA LYS A 373 -11.70 15.05 -36.10
C LYS A 373 -12.92 15.45 -36.93
N ASP A 374 -13.79 14.50 -37.28
CA ASP A 374 -14.93 14.67 -38.18
C ASP A 374 -16.30 14.58 -37.49
N SER A 375 -16.30 14.51 -36.14
CA SER A 375 -17.47 14.29 -35.28
C SER A 375 -18.22 12.98 -35.51
N SER A 376 -17.62 11.98 -36.17
CA SER A 376 -18.22 10.64 -36.36
C SER A 376 -18.51 9.88 -35.05
N ASN A 377 -17.83 10.25 -33.96
CA ASN A 377 -17.97 9.68 -32.62
C ASN A 377 -18.98 10.43 -31.71
N GLN A 378 -19.80 11.34 -32.26
CA GLN A 378 -20.72 12.16 -31.46
C GLN A 378 -21.64 11.31 -30.56
N ARG A 379 -21.52 11.50 -29.24
CA ARG A 379 -22.30 10.78 -28.21
C ARG A 379 -22.83 11.70 -27.11
N VAL A 380 -23.87 11.23 -26.41
CA VAL A 380 -24.28 11.79 -25.12
C VAL A 380 -23.43 11.11 -24.05
N LEU A 381 -22.53 11.87 -23.43
CA LEU A 381 -21.78 11.46 -22.26
C LEU A 381 -22.60 11.83 -21.01
N ALA A 382 -23.06 10.82 -20.27
CA ALA A 382 -23.91 11.01 -19.08
C ALA A 382 -23.26 10.34 -17.86
N PHE A 383 -22.84 11.13 -16.87
CA PHE A 383 -22.12 10.64 -15.69
C PHE A 383 -22.64 11.25 -14.39
N ASP A 384 -22.48 10.50 -13.29
CA ASP A 384 -22.90 10.92 -11.95
C ASP A 384 -21.71 11.55 -11.20
N TYR A 385 -21.86 12.81 -10.77
CA TYR A 385 -20.82 13.50 -10.02
C TYR A 385 -20.73 12.99 -8.57
N GLY A 386 -19.50 12.76 -8.11
CA GLY A 386 -19.18 12.45 -6.72
C GLY A 386 -17.67 12.43 -6.49
N LEU A 387 -17.26 12.47 -5.22
CA LEU A 387 -15.87 12.34 -4.81
C LEU A 387 -15.44 10.86 -4.78
N PRO A 388 -14.22 10.50 -5.20
CA PRO A 388 -13.71 9.13 -5.08
C PRO A 388 -13.76 8.59 -3.64
N THR A 389 -14.30 7.38 -3.45
CA THR A 389 -14.40 6.72 -2.13
C THR A 389 -13.77 5.33 -2.08
N ALA A 390 -13.68 4.62 -3.21
CA ALA A 390 -12.90 3.39 -3.32
C ALA A 390 -12.46 3.11 -4.75
N ASN A 391 -11.40 2.33 -4.90
CA ASN A 391 -11.03 1.66 -6.14
C ASN A 391 -10.95 0.14 -5.91
N GLN A 392 -11.38 -0.65 -6.88
CA GLN A 392 -11.46 -2.10 -6.82
C GLN A 392 -10.95 -2.74 -8.11
N ILE A 393 -10.28 -3.88 -8.01
CA ILE A 393 -9.99 -4.72 -9.16
C ILE A 393 -10.34 -6.17 -8.81
N ALA A 394 -11.26 -6.77 -9.56
CA ALA A 394 -11.55 -8.20 -9.52
C ALA A 394 -10.91 -8.86 -10.75
N GLY A 395 -10.09 -9.88 -10.53
CA GLY A 395 -9.31 -10.53 -11.59
C GLY A 395 -9.55 -12.02 -11.69
N PHE A 396 -9.38 -12.54 -12.91
CA PHE A 396 -9.37 -13.95 -13.23
C PHE A 396 -8.10 -14.29 -14.02
N THR A 397 -7.40 -15.34 -13.60
CA THR A 397 -6.23 -15.88 -14.30
C THR A 397 -6.46 -17.33 -14.71
N LEU A 398 -6.04 -17.68 -15.93
CA LEU A 398 -5.91 -19.06 -16.40
C LEU A 398 -4.49 -19.28 -16.91
N GLU A 399 -3.88 -20.38 -16.48
CA GLU A 399 -2.53 -20.80 -16.83
C GLU A 399 -2.58 -22.23 -17.35
N LEU A 400 -1.85 -22.46 -18.44
CA LEU A 400 -1.75 -23.73 -19.15
C LEU A 400 -0.28 -24.15 -19.20
N THR A 401 0.02 -25.36 -18.73
CA THR A 401 1.40 -25.87 -18.61
C THR A 401 1.53 -27.23 -19.29
N ASP A 402 2.36 -27.30 -20.34
CA ASP A 402 2.63 -28.45 -21.21
C ASP A 402 1.40 -29.29 -21.64
N PHE A 403 0.26 -28.63 -21.88
CA PHE A 403 -0.92 -29.31 -22.40
C PHE A 403 -0.73 -29.62 -23.89
N ASP A 404 -0.28 -30.83 -24.21
CA ASP A 404 0.21 -31.19 -25.57
C ASP A 404 1.18 -30.11 -26.09
N GLY A 405 2.23 -29.77 -25.34
CA GLY A 405 3.23 -28.78 -25.77
C GLY A 405 2.74 -27.33 -25.88
N PHE A 406 1.49 -27.02 -25.51
CA PHE A 406 1.03 -25.64 -25.33
C PHE A 406 1.37 -25.15 -23.92
N ASN A 407 1.91 -23.94 -23.82
CA ASN A 407 2.12 -23.22 -22.56
C ASN A 407 1.65 -21.77 -22.73
N GLY A 408 0.87 -21.23 -21.80
CA GLY A 408 0.34 -19.87 -21.93
C GLY A 408 -0.44 -19.39 -20.73
N ASN A 409 -0.53 -18.07 -20.58
CA ASN A 409 -1.22 -17.39 -19.50
C ASN A 409 -2.25 -16.42 -20.05
N PHE A 410 -3.39 -16.29 -19.36
CA PHE A 410 -4.41 -15.29 -19.60
C PHE A 410 -4.84 -14.66 -18.29
N GLU A 411 -4.90 -13.33 -18.24
CA GLU A 411 -5.45 -12.56 -17.12
C GLU A 411 -6.53 -11.59 -17.64
N LEU A 412 -7.67 -11.55 -16.97
CA LEU A 412 -8.79 -10.65 -17.24
C LEU A 412 -9.20 -9.96 -15.93
N ASN A 413 -9.16 -8.64 -15.92
CA ASN A 413 -9.46 -7.81 -14.77
C ASN A 413 -10.58 -6.81 -15.06
N ILE A 414 -11.48 -6.70 -14.10
CA ILE A 414 -12.57 -5.73 -14.08
C ILE A 414 -12.29 -4.75 -12.94
N ASN A 415 -12.08 -3.48 -13.30
CA ASN A 415 -11.77 -2.40 -12.38
C ASN A 415 -13.04 -1.59 -12.09
N ASN A 416 -13.42 -1.46 -10.82
CA ASN A 416 -14.62 -0.73 -10.37
C ASN A 416 -14.20 0.47 -9.51
N ARG A 417 -14.39 1.68 -10.04
CA ARG A 417 -13.98 2.95 -9.43
C ARG A 417 -15.22 3.63 -8.83
N TRP A 418 -15.32 3.66 -7.50
CA TRP A 418 -16.50 4.11 -6.76
C TRP A 418 -16.37 5.59 -6.34
N ARG A 419 -17.44 6.37 -6.59
CA ARG A 419 -17.57 7.76 -6.13
C ARG A 419 -18.87 7.98 -5.37
N GLN A 420 -18.89 8.90 -4.40
CA GLN A 420 -20.08 9.28 -3.63
C GLN A 420 -20.36 10.78 -3.76
N TYR A 421 -21.62 11.15 -3.96
CA TYR A 421 -22.04 12.54 -3.95
C TYR A 421 -21.78 13.17 -2.55
N PRO A 422 -21.04 14.28 -2.43
CA PRO A 422 -20.66 14.85 -1.13
C PRO A 422 -21.80 15.60 -0.44
N GLY A 423 -21.77 15.64 0.91
CA GLY A 423 -22.75 16.37 1.73
C GLY A 423 -23.25 15.57 2.95
N PRO A 424 -24.07 16.21 3.82
CA PRO A 424 -24.42 15.70 5.15
C PRO A 424 -25.50 14.62 5.19
N ASN A 425 -26.17 14.36 4.06
CA ASN A 425 -27.27 13.41 3.99
C ASN A 425 -26.80 11.96 4.15
N LYS A 426 -27.59 11.14 4.85
CA LYS A 426 -27.34 9.70 4.92
C LYS A 426 -27.97 9.04 3.70
N GLY A 427 -27.17 8.30 2.93
CA GLY A 427 -27.62 7.62 1.71
C GLY A 427 -27.35 8.36 0.41
N ASN A 428 -26.39 9.29 0.38
CA ASN A 428 -25.91 9.94 -0.85
C ASN A 428 -25.62 8.92 -1.95
N HIS A 429 -25.90 9.30 -3.20
CA HIS A 429 -25.74 8.41 -4.34
C HIS A 429 -24.29 7.93 -4.47
N THR A 430 -24.13 6.61 -4.57
CA THR A 430 -22.84 5.95 -4.81
C THR A 430 -22.78 5.46 -6.25
N GLY A 431 -22.18 6.27 -7.12
CA GLY A 431 -21.88 5.90 -8.51
C GLY A 431 -20.64 5.01 -8.60
N GLY A 432 -20.53 4.25 -9.69
CA GLY A 432 -19.35 3.44 -9.99
C GLY A 432 -19.12 3.38 -11.50
N GLU A 433 -17.87 3.53 -11.90
CA GLU A 433 -17.42 3.33 -13.28
C GLU A 433 -16.66 2.00 -13.38
N GLU A 434 -16.88 1.28 -14.49
CA GLU A 434 -16.31 -0.05 -14.72
C GLU A 434 -15.41 -0.04 -15.96
N ALA A 435 -14.13 -0.33 -15.75
CA ALA A 435 -13.09 -0.47 -16.78
C ALA A 435 -12.65 -1.94 -16.88
N THR A 436 -12.16 -2.35 -18.05
CA THR A 436 -11.67 -3.73 -18.27
C THR A 436 -10.25 -3.73 -18.84
N ALA A 437 -9.40 -4.60 -18.34
CA ALA A 437 -8.10 -4.91 -18.93
C ALA A 437 -7.90 -6.43 -19.04
N TRP A 438 -7.25 -6.90 -20.09
CA TRP A 438 -6.82 -8.28 -20.22
C TRP A 438 -5.51 -8.42 -20.97
N ILE A 439 -4.75 -9.46 -20.66
CA ILE A 439 -3.54 -9.89 -21.38
C ILE A 439 -3.58 -11.40 -21.57
N GLY A 440 -3.14 -11.87 -22.73
CA GLY A 440 -3.08 -13.29 -23.06
C GLY A 440 -1.87 -13.62 -23.93
N ASN A 441 -1.02 -14.51 -23.45
CA ASN A 441 0.05 -15.11 -24.24
C ASN A 441 -0.12 -16.62 -24.38
N LEU A 442 0.25 -17.14 -25.55
CA LEU A 442 0.22 -18.55 -25.86
C LEU A 442 1.43 -18.94 -26.70
N SER A 443 2.14 -19.96 -26.23
CA SER A 443 3.23 -20.61 -26.93
C SER A 443 2.88 -22.06 -27.27
N LYS A 444 3.44 -22.57 -28.36
CA LYS A 444 3.32 -23.97 -28.79
C LYS A 444 4.67 -24.51 -29.23
N VAL A 445 5.16 -25.51 -28.51
CA VAL A 445 6.30 -26.33 -28.91
C VAL A 445 5.80 -27.59 -29.63
N SER A 446 6.35 -27.88 -30.81
CA SER A 446 6.08 -29.09 -31.58
C SER A 446 7.25 -29.39 -32.51
N HIS A 447 8.27 -30.07 -31.98
CA HIS A 447 9.58 -30.21 -32.63
C HIS A 447 9.50 -30.59 -34.12
N PRO A 448 10.18 -29.86 -35.04
CA PRO A 448 11.15 -28.79 -34.80
C PRO A 448 10.55 -27.38 -34.64
N TYR A 449 9.22 -27.24 -34.66
CA TYR A 449 8.53 -25.95 -34.69
C TYR A 449 8.31 -25.35 -33.30
N PHE A 450 8.33 -24.02 -33.26
CA PHE A 450 7.90 -23.17 -32.15
C PHE A 450 6.99 -22.07 -32.71
N GLY A 451 5.96 -21.71 -31.95
CA GLY A 451 5.14 -20.53 -32.19
C GLY A 451 4.85 -19.82 -30.87
N PHE A 452 4.74 -18.50 -30.92
CA PHE A 452 4.34 -17.63 -29.83
C PHE A 452 3.38 -16.57 -30.38
N GLY A 453 2.40 -16.18 -29.57
CA GLY A 453 1.55 -15.03 -29.84
C GLY A 453 1.09 -14.42 -28.52
N GLU A 454 0.98 -13.10 -28.51
CA GLU A 454 0.49 -12.31 -27.39
C GLU A 454 -0.53 -11.29 -27.89
N ALA A 455 -1.52 -10.98 -27.07
CA ALA A 455 -2.44 -9.89 -27.25
C ALA A 455 -2.86 -9.32 -25.89
N PHE A 456 -3.15 -8.03 -25.85
CA PHE A 456 -3.67 -7.37 -24.66
C PHE A 456 -4.67 -6.28 -25.06
N PHE A 457 -5.41 -5.81 -24.06
CA PHE A 457 -6.27 -4.63 -24.11
C PHE A 457 -6.32 -4.02 -22.72
N VAL A 458 -6.20 -2.70 -22.64
CA VAL A 458 -6.41 -1.93 -21.41
C VAL A 458 -7.37 -0.82 -21.78
N ALA A 459 -8.53 -0.76 -21.13
CA ALA A 459 -9.43 0.39 -21.29
C ALA A 459 -8.74 1.66 -20.77
N PRO A 460 -8.88 2.84 -21.42
CA PRO A 460 -8.17 4.06 -21.01
C PRO A 460 -8.43 4.47 -19.56
N ASP A 461 -9.58 4.07 -19.01
CA ASP A 461 -10.01 4.38 -17.65
C ASP A 461 -9.67 3.29 -16.61
N TYR A 462 -8.94 2.23 -16.99
CA TYR A 462 -8.48 1.16 -16.09
C TYR A 462 -7.38 1.68 -15.15
N GLN A 463 -7.70 1.81 -13.85
CA GLN A 463 -6.81 2.44 -12.89
C GLN A 463 -6.33 1.48 -11.80
N THR A 464 -5.02 1.26 -11.73
CA THR A 464 -4.33 0.48 -10.68
C THR A 464 -3.91 1.33 -9.47
N SER A 465 -4.57 2.45 -9.18
CA SER A 465 -4.18 3.36 -8.09
C SER A 465 -5.35 4.02 -7.37
N PHE A 466 -5.14 4.48 -6.13
CA PHE A 466 -6.14 5.18 -5.33
C PHE A 466 -5.49 6.24 -4.43
N ARG A 467 -6.08 7.45 -4.40
CA ARG A 467 -5.56 8.57 -3.61
C ARG A 467 -5.94 8.40 -2.13
N THR A 468 -5.02 8.64 -1.21
CA THR A 468 -5.18 8.35 0.23
C THR A 468 -5.50 9.60 1.06
N VAL A 469 -6.21 9.42 2.18
CA VAL A 469 -6.49 10.52 3.11
C VAL A 469 -5.24 10.94 3.89
N GLN A 470 -5.00 12.25 3.97
CA GLN A 470 -3.88 12.83 4.70
C GLN A 470 -4.00 12.67 6.22
N GLU A 471 -2.91 13.01 6.90
CA GLU A 471 -2.75 13.11 8.35
C GLU A 471 -3.78 14.07 9.01
N THR A 472 -4.40 14.95 8.21
CA THR A 472 -5.41 15.96 8.58
C THR A 472 -6.87 15.51 8.45
N GLY A 473 -7.16 14.33 7.87
CA GLY A 473 -8.55 13.92 7.56
C GLY A 473 -9.12 14.54 6.26
N ILE A 474 -8.24 15.04 5.39
CA ILE A 474 -8.58 15.65 4.09
C ILE A 474 -7.88 14.86 2.98
N VAL A 475 -8.53 14.67 1.84
CA VAL A 475 -7.88 14.25 0.59
C VAL A 475 -7.43 15.52 -0.14
N ASP A 476 -6.14 15.62 -0.42
CA ASP A 476 -5.61 16.64 -1.32
C ASP A 476 -5.52 16.03 -2.72
N TYR A 477 -6.39 16.50 -3.61
CA TYR A 477 -6.51 15.95 -4.97
C TYR A 477 -5.35 16.32 -5.91
N GLY A 478 -4.43 17.22 -5.49
CA GLY A 478 -3.23 17.62 -6.25
C GLY A 478 -1.89 17.24 -5.61
N ASP A 479 -1.87 16.62 -4.42
CA ASP A 479 -0.64 16.06 -3.81
C ASP A 479 -0.44 14.60 -4.27
N ASP A 480 0.23 14.42 -5.40
CA ASP A 480 0.42 13.10 -6.03
C ASP A 480 1.26 12.15 -5.18
N LEU A 481 2.02 12.65 -4.20
CA LEU A 481 2.70 11.81 -3.22
C LEU A 481 1.70 11.03 -2.33
N LYS A 482 0.41 11.40 -2.30
CA LYS A 482 -0.66 10.70 -1.58
C LYS A 482 -1.39 9.67 -2.44
N ILE A 483 -1.03 9.50 -3.71
CA ILE A 483 -1.46 8.34 -4.48
C ILE A 483 -0.88 7.08 -3.82
N TYR A 484 -1.65 6.00 -3.85
CA TYR A 484 -1.20 4.65 -3.51
C TYR A 484 -1.63 3.72 -4.63
N GLU A 485 -0.64 3.17 -5.30
CA GLU A 485 -0.76 2.32 -6.46
C GLU A 485 -0.99 0.87 -6.00
N PHE A 486 -1.36 -0.04 -6.88
CA PHE A 486 -1.55 -1.47 -6.59
C PHE A 486 -0.48 -2.29 -7.31
N VAL A 487 -0.27 -1.94 -8.57
CA VAL A 487 0.88 -2.31 -9.39
C VAL A 487 1.84 -1.12 -9.34
N ASP A 488 3.10 -1.36 -8.99
CA ASP A 488 4.20 -0.42 -9.11
C ASP A 488 4.98 -0.73 -10.39
N ASP A 489 5.43 0.30 -11.12
CA ASP A 489 6.64 0.14 -11.94
C ASP A 489 7.83 -0.18 -11.03
N ASN A 490 8.62 -1.14 -11.51
CA ASN A 490 9.85 -1.69 -10.94
C ASN A 490 10.33 -2.81 -11.91
N ASP A 491 10.73 -2.42 -13.11
CA ASP A 491 11.15 -3.34 -14.18
C ASP A 491 12.53 -3.96 -13.92
N ASP A 492 13.42 -3.24 -13.23
CA ASP A 492 14.72 -3.69 -12.73
C ASP A 492 14.64 -4.81 -11.66
N GLN A 493 13.47 -4.95 -11.02
CA GLN A 493 13.14 -5.89 -9.94
C GLN A 493 13.91 -5.71 -8.61
N ASP A 494 14.38 -4.51 -8.26
CA ASP A 494 14.99 -4.23 -6.95
C ASP A 494 13.94 -4.08 -5.81
N ARG A 495 14.07 -3.09 -4.93
CA ARG A 495 13.16 -2.73 -3.84
C ARG A 495 12.61 -1.30 -4.00
N GLN A 496 13.11 -0.46 -4.87
CA GLN A 496 12.73 0.94 -4.99
C GLN A 496 11.67 1.06 -6.11
N PRO A 497 10.46 1.56 -5.81
CA PRO A 497 9.51 1.91 -6.86
C PRO A 497 10.03 3.16 -7.56
N ASP A 498 10.05 3.15 -8.89
CA ASP A 498 10.55 4.27 -9.70
C ASP A 498 9.75 5.55 -9.42
N TRP A 499 8.44 5.38 -9.23
CA TRP A 499 7.52 6.48 -8.94
C TRP A 499 7.73 7.15 -7.58
N ARG A 500 7.75 8.48 -7.63
CA ARG A 500 7.89 9.36 -6.46
C ARG A 500 6.60 9.39 -5.63
N ARG A 501 6.63 8.85 -4.42
CA ARG A 501 5.43 8.73 -3.54
C ARG A 501 5.73 8.88 -2.04
N ARG A 502 4.71 8.96 -1.19
CA ARG A 502 4.87 8.98 0.28
C ARG A 502 5.54 7.69 0.76
N GLY A 503 6.81 7.81 1.15
CA GLY A 503 7.67 6.69 1.56
C GLY A 503 8.80 6.39 0.57
N ASN A 504 8.68 6.87 -0.67
CA ASN A 504 9.77 6.94 -1.66
C ASN A 504 9.76 8.32 -2.35
N PRO A 505 10.03 9.44 -1.64
CA PRO A 505 9.81 10.79 -2.15
C PRO A 505 10.78 11.21 -3.27
N ASN A 506 11.84 10.42 -3.49
CA ASN A 506 12.86 10.65 -4.51
C ASN A 506 12.59 9.86 -5.80
N GLY A 507 11.73 8.83 -5.76
CA GLY A 507 11.69 7.78 -6.80
C GLY A 507 12.83 6.76 -6.58
N ASP A 508 13.11 5.91 -7.56
CA ASP A 508 14.49 5.47 -7.74
C ASP A 508 15.28 6.55 -8.49
N THR A 509 16.60 6.48 -8.36
CA THR A 509 17.63 7.28 -8.99
C THR A 509 18.57 6.42 -9.84
N VAL A 510 18.26 5.13 -10.05
CA VAL A 510 19.08 4.14 -10.78
C VAL A 510 18.20 3.13 -11.56
N VAL A 511 17.21 3.63 -12.31
CA VAL A 511 16.26 2.82 -13.11
C VAL A 511 16.99 1.95 -14.16
N PHE A 512 16.49 0.75 -14.47
CA PHE A 512 17.08 -0.15 -15.46
C PHE A 512 16.02 -1.02 -16.18
N PRO A 513 15.99 -1.05 -17.53
CA PRO A 513 17.03 -0.62 -18.45
C PRO A 513 16.72 0.73 -19.13
N GLY A 514 17.32 1.82 -18.65
CA GLY A 514 17.22 3.13 -19.28
C GLY A 514 17.77 3.18 -20.71
N TRP A 515 17.25 4.11 -21.50
CA TRP A 515 17.55 4.30 -22.93
C TRP A 515 19.06 4.43 -23.27
N ASP A 516 19.58 3.46 -24.04
CA ASP A 516 20.88 3.52 -24.74
C ASP A 516 20.82 4.53 -25.90
N GLU A 517 20.81 5.83 -25.59
CA GLU A 517 20.80 6.93 -26.57
C GLU A 517 22.10 6.96 -27.40
N ASN A 518 23.21 6.48 -26.81
CA ASN A 518 24.53 6.53 -27.42
C ASN A 518 24.79 5.33 -28.37
N ASN A 519 24.04 4.24 -28.20
CA ASN A 519 24.00 3.01 -28.97
C ASN A 519 25.33 2.19 -28.92
N ASP A 520 26.05 2.19 -27.79
CA ASP A 520 27.31 1.43 -27.63
C ASP A 520 27.14 0.01 -27.05
N PHE A 521 25.91 -0.40 -26.72
CA PHE A 521 25.57 -1.68 -26.10
C PHE A 521 26.14 -1.88 -24.68
N ILE A 522 26.49 -0.80 -23.99
CA ILE A 522 26.73 -0.78 -22.54
C ILE A 522 25.45 -0.27 -21.85
N SER A 523 25.11 -0.83 -20.69
CA SER A 523 23.96 -0.35 -19.91
C SER A 523 24.22 1.08 -19.41
N ASP A 524 23.44 2.04 -19.90
CA ASP A 524 23.57 3.44 -19.53
C ASP A 524 22.94 3.69 -18.14
N TYR A 525 23.78 3.68 -17.10
CA TYR A 525 23.33 3.78 -15.70
C TYR A 525 23.07 5.20 -15.19
N ASN A 526 23.50 6.25 -15.92
CA ASN A 526 23.38 7.68 -15.53
C ASN A 526 24.08 8.70 -16.48
N GLN A 527 24.49 8.35 -17.71
CA GLN A 527 25.19 9.35 -18.55
C GLN A 527 24.30 10.57 -18.86
N ASN A 528 23.01 10.33 -19.14
CA ASN A 528 22.12 11.31 -19.76
C ASN A 528 20.98 11.82 -18.86
N ASP A 529 20.85 11.32 -17.62
CA ASP A 529 20.07 11.95 -16.54
C ASP A 529 20.99 12.55 -15.47
N ASN A 530 21.06 13.87 -15.43
CA ASN A 530 21.85 14.67 -14.52
C ASN A 530 21.31 16.12 -14.43
N ALA A 531 21.92 16.96 -13.59
CA ALA A 531 21.42 18.32 -13.34
C ALA A 531 21.51 19.30 -14.54
N GLU A 532 22.22 18.95 -15.62
CA GLU A 532 22.33 19.76 -16.84
C GLU A 532 21.52 19.17 -18.01
N SER A 533 21.37 17.84 -18.05
CA SER A 533 20.44 17.09 -18.91
C SER A 533 19.64 16.11 -18.06
N PRO A 534 18.42 16.44 -17.61
CA PRO A 534 17.55 15.46 -16.95
C PRO A 534 16.77 14.67 -17.99
N ASN A 535 16.38 13.41 -17.68
CA ASN A 535 15.38 12.70 -18.48
C ASN A 535 14.04 13.46 -18.44
N ARG A 536 13.27 13.39 -19.53
CA ARG A 536 12.03 14.15 -19.75
C ARG A 536 10.88 13.33 -20.32
N PHE A 537 11.13 12.09 -20.72
CA PHE A 537 10.09 11.18 -21.16
C PHE A 537 9.64 10.31 -19.97
N PRO A 538 8.36 9.95 -19.88
CA PRO A 538 7.92 8.87 -19.02
C PRO A 538 8.40 7.52 -19.57
N ASP A 539 8.74 6.58 -18.70
CA ASP A 539 9.36 5.31 -19.09
C ASP A 539 8.45 4.44 -19.99
N TYR A 540 7.12 4.62 -19.90
CA TYR A 540 6.14 3.99 -20.80
C TYR A 540 6.12 4.57 -22.23
N GLU A 541 6.76 5.71 -22.48
CA GLU A 541 7.03 6.24 -23.82
C GLU A 541 8.41 5.82 -24.34
N GLU A 542 9.29 5.27 -23.50
CA GLU A 542 10.63 4.85 -23.92
C GLU A 542 10.59 3.54 -24.75
N PRO A 543 11.31 3.50 -25.89
CA PRO A 543 11.39 2.29 -26.71
C PRO A 543 12.34 1.28 -26.07
N PHE A 544 11.79 0.22 -25.47
CA PHE A 544 12.53 -0.94 -24.93
C PHE A 544 13.41 -1.65 -25.98
N LEU A 545 14.61 -1.11 -26.21
CA LEU A 545 15.63 -1.52 -27.19
C LEU A 545 15.33 -1.19 -28.68
N ARG A 546 16.41 -1.14 -29.49
CA ARG A 546 16.40 -1.07 -30.97
C ARG A 546 17.36 -2.07 -31.59
#